data_AF-A0A220SGR0-F1
#
_entry.id   AF-A0A220SGR0-F1
#
_cell.length_a   1.000
_cell.length_b   1.000
_cell.length_c   1.000
_cell.angle_alpha   90.00
_cell.angle_beta   90.00
_cell.angle_gamma   90.00
#
_symmetry.space_group_name_H-M   'P 1'
#
loop_
_entity.id
_entity.type
_entity.pdbx_description
1 polymer ?
#
loop_
_entity_poly.entity_id
_entity_poly.type
_entity_poly.pdbx_seq_one_letter_code
_entity_poly.pdbx_strand_id
1 'polypeptide(L)'
;MVIDQAELIENVKLAINPKFQDWVLFKNGTYIIFDNADTIKNINDEAISQMKEFGPVFGGGPAGDFGVTHLNKTEGWIVSGHGYGMYTYVSTSEIENKTPNDVEIGMFGRNKRNLDGKNPKIIYVNTRKK
;
A
#
# COMPACT_ATOMS: atom_id res chain seq x y z
N MET A 1 15.83 0.22 8.14
CA MET A 1 15.25 -0.55 9.28
C MET A 1 13.83 -0.96 8.91
N VAL A 2 13.30 -2.04 9.47
CA VAL A 2 11.88 -2.41 9.28
C VAL A 2 11.07 -1.65 10.32
N ILE A 3 10.13 -0.82 9.87
CA ILE A 3 9.19 -0.11 10.75
C ILE A 3 8.31 -1.10 11.52
N ASP A 4 7.94 -0.75 12.75
CA ASP A 4 7.07 -1.62 13.54
C ASP A 4 5.62 -1.62 12.99
N GLN A 5 4.83 -2.64 13.33
CA GLN A 5 3.48 -2.78 12.78
C GLN A 5 2.53 -1.66 13.21
N ALA A 6 2.62 -1.20 14.48
CA ALA A 6 1.80 -0.12 14.98
C ALA A 6 2.19 1.22 14.35
N GLU A 7 3.49 1.49 14.24
CA GLU A 7 4.02 2.66 13.52
C GLU A 7 3.56 2.66 12.05
N LEU A 8 3.63 1.52 11.36
CA LEU A 8 3.14 1.40 9.99
C LEU A 8 1.65 1.73 9.89
N ILE A 9 0.81 1.22 10.80
CA ILE A 9 -0.63 1.48 10.81
C ILE A 9 -0.90 2.98 10.98
N GLU A 10 -0.23 3.64 11.93
CA GLU A 10 -0.43 5.07 12.18
C GLU A 10 0.04 5.94 11.00
N ASN A 11 1.19 5.62 10.42
CA ASN A 11 1.67 6.34 9.24
C ASN A 11 0.74 6.18 8.03
N VAL A 12 0.22 4.98 7.79
CA VAL A 12 -0.74 4.73 6.71
C VAL A 12 -2.05 5.49 6.94
N LYS A 13 -2.55 5.56 8.18
CA LYS A 13 -3.74 6.38 8.51
C LYS A 13 -3.51 7.86 8.17
N LEU A 14 -2.32 8.40 8.43
CA LEU A 14 -1.98 9.79 8.11
C LEU A 14 -1.78 10.03 6.60
N ALA A 15 -1.33 9.01 5.87
CA ALA A 15 -1.11 9.08 4.43
C ALA A 15 -2.40 9.04 3.60
N ILE A 16 -3.44 8.36 4.10
CA ILE A 16 -4.73 8.24 3.42
C ILE A 16 -5.56 9.51 3.64
N ASN A 17 -6.17 10.02 2.55
CA ASN A 17 -7.10 11.14 2.67
C ASN A 17 -8.29 10.72 3.56
N PRO A 18 -8.63 11.47 4.63
CA PRO A 18 -9.71 11.12 5.55
C PRO A 18 -11.09 10.91 4.92
N LYS A 19 -11.33 11.32 3.67
CA LYS A 19 -12.58 10.97 2.96
C LYS A 19 -12.70 9.46 2.67
N PHE A 20 -11.58 8.74 2.56
CA PHE A 20 -11.54 7.32 2.29
C PHE A 20 -11.51 6.55 3.61
N GLN A 21 -12.64 5.94 3.95
CA GLN A 21 -12.85 5.32 5.26
C GLN A 21 -12.89 3.80 5.22
N ASP A 22 -12.91 3.18 4.04
CA ASP A 22 -12.90 1.73 3.89
C ASP A 22 -11.61 1.32 3.18
N TRP A 23 -10.69 0.71 3.93
CA TRP A 23 -9.40 0.28 3.40
C TRP A 23 -8.78 -0.84 4.22
N VAL A 24 -7.95 -1.65 3.55
CA VAL A 24 -7.25 -2.80 4.14
C VAL A 24 -5.76 -2.63 3.93
N LEU A 25 -4.96 -2.84 4.98
CA LEU A 25 -3.51 -2.73 4.97
C LEU A 25 -2.84 -4.09 5.17
N PHE A 26 -1.83 -4.33 4.34
CA PHE A 26 -1.01 -5.53 4.31
C PHE A 26 0.34 -5.31 5.01
N LYS A 27 0.95 -6.43 5.40
CA LYS A 27 2.15 -6.46 6.24
C LYS A 27 3.30 -5.61 5.70
N ASN A 28 3.51 -5.57 4.39
CA ASN A 28 4.60 -4.79 3.80
C ASN A 28 4.14 -3.39 3.37
N GLY A 29 3.07 -2.84 3.93
CA GLY A 29 2.69 -1.43 3.72
C GLY A 29 1.86 -1.16 2.47
N THR A 30 1.49 -2.19 1.71
CA THR A 30 0.50 -2.04 0.63
C THR A 30 -0.89 -1.95 1.25
N TYR A 31 -1.71 -1.02 0.78
CA TYR A 31 -3.10 -0.90 1.19
C TYR A 31 -4.02 -0.75 -0.02
N ILE A 32 -5.28 -1.13 0.16
CA ILE A 32 -6.32 -1.06 -0.84
C ILE A 32 -7.47 -0.23 -0.28
N ILE A 33 -7.88 0.81 -1.00
CA ILE A 33 -9.07 1.62 -0.71
C ILE A 33 -10.27 1.06 -1.47
N PHE A 34 -11.41 0.93 -0.80
CA PHE A 34 -12.65 0.42 -1.38
C PHE A 34 -13.73 1.52 -1.42
N ASP A 35 -14.08 2.00 -2.61
CA ASP A 35 -15.12 3.03 -2.77
C ASP A 35 -16.54 2.48 -2.52
N ASN A 36 -16.74 1.18 -2.75
CA ASN A 36 -18.01 0.46 -2.69
C ASN A 36 -18.01 -0.67 -1.63
N ALA A 37 -17.32 -0.46 -0.51
CA ALA A 37 -17.23 -1.43 0.59
C ALA A 37 -18.60 -1.87 1.15
N ASP A 38 -19.63 -1.05 0.93
CA ASP A 38 -21.00 -1.36 1.28
C ASP A 38 -21.60 -2.53 0.48
N THR A 39 -21.09 -2.77 -0.72
CA THR A 39 -21.52 -3.86 -1.62
C THR A 39 -20.69 -5.14 -1.45
N ILE A 40 -19.56 -5.06 -0.75
CA ILE A 40 -18.64 -6.18 -0.55
C ILE A 40 -19.10 -7.04 0.63
N LYS A 41 -19.29 -8.34 0.41
CA LYS A 41 -19.73 -9.30 1.43
C LYS A 41 -18.68 -9.52 2.52
N ASN A 42 -17.41 -9.70 2.13
CA ASN A 42 -16.28 -9.83 3.04
C ASN A 42 -15.08 -9.05 2.48
N ILE A 43 -14.78 -7.91 3.12
CA ILE A 43 -13.69 -7.03 2.67
C ILE A 43 -12.31 -7.68 2.77
N ASN A 44 -12.12 -8.62 3.70
CA ASN A 44 -10.85 -9.34 3.82
C ASN A 44 -10.65 -10.25 2.61
N ASP A 45 -11.67 -11.05 2.24
CA ASP A 45 -11.57 -11.97 1.11
C ASP A 45 -11.35 -11.22 -0.20
N GLU A 46 -12.05 -10.10 -0.39
CA GLU A 46 -11.89 -9.23 -1.56
C GLU A 46 -10.49 -8.60 -1.61
N ALA A 47 -9.99 -8.09 -0.49
CA ALA A 47 -8.64 -7.53 -0.42
C ALA A 47 -7.57 -8.59 -0.72
N ILE A 48 -7.70 -9.81 -0.19
CA ILE A 48 -6.80 -10.93 -0.49
C ILE A 48 -6.87 -11.27 -1.99
N SER A 49 -8.06 -11.29 -2.59
CA SER A 49 -8.24 -11.56 -4.02
C SER A 49 -7.52 -10.52 -4.87
N GLN A 50 -7.79 -9.23 -4.64
CA GLN A 50 -7.15 -8.14 -5.38
C GLN A 50 -5.63 -8.10 -5.16
N MET A 51 -5.15 -8.40 -3.95
CA MET A 51 -3.71 -8.46 -3.68
C MET A 51 -3.04 -9.58 -4.46
N LYS A 52 -3.67 -10.75 -4.59
CA LYS A 52 -3.12 -11.86 -5.40
C LYS A 52 -3.16 -11.57 -6.90
N GLU A 53 -4.19 -10.88 -7.36
CA GLU A 53 -4.35 -10.55 -8.78
C GLU A 53 -3.40 -9.42 -9.21
N PHE A 54 -3.37 -8.33 -8.45
CA PHE A 54 -2.66 -7.12 -8.86
C PHE A 54 -1.33 -6.91 -8.12
N GLY A 55 -1.13 -7.50 -6.94
CA GLY A 55 0.08 -7.34 -6.14
C GLY A 55 1.35 -7.86 -6.81
N PRO A 56 1.36 -9.08 -7.39
CA PRO A 56 2.55 -9.62 -8.05
C PRO A 56 3.00 -8.76 -9.22
N VAL A 57 4.32 -8.57 -9.30
CA VAL A 57 4.95 -7.79 -10.35
C VAL A 57 5.70 -8.73 -11.28
N PHE A 58 5.21 -8.86 -12.51
CA PHE A 58 5.88 -9.62 -13.57
C PHE A 58 6.65 -8.67 -14.49
N GLY A 59 7.90 -9.03 -14.85
CA GLY A 59 8.69 -8.25 -15.81
C GLY A 59 7.98 -8.18 -17.17
N GLY A 60 7.91 -6.97 -17.75
CA GLY A 60 7.21 -6.73 -19.02
C GLY A 60 5.68 -6.59 -18.93
N GLY A 61 5.09 -6.65 -17.73
CA GLY A 61 3.65 -6.44 -17.51
C GLY A 61 3.28 -4.99 -17.14
N PRO A 62 1.98 -4.65 -17.11
CA PRO A 62 1.47 -3.31 -16.77
C PRO A 62 1.79 -2.85 -15.33
N ALA A 63 2.25 -3.76 -14.46
CA ALA A 63 2.80 -3.43 -13.14
C ALA A 63 4.26 -2.91 -13.17
N GLY A 64 4.78 -2.61 -14.35
CA GLY A 64 6.09 -1.97 -14.54
C GLY A 64 6.10 -0.49 -14.15
N ASP A 65 5.01 0.21 -14.43
CA ASP A 65 4.89 1.65 -14.19
C ASP A 65 4.46 1.95 -12.75
N PHE A 66 5.01 3.02 -12.20
CA PHE A 66 4.70 3.52 -10.86
C PHE A 66 4.69 5.05 -10.82
N GLY A 67 3.95 5.60 -9.87
CA GLY A 67 4.01 7.02 -9.50
C GLY A 67 4.44 7.17 -8.06
N VAL A 68 5.19 8.25 -7.75
CA VAL A 68 5.58 8.60 -6.39
C VAL A 68 4.85 9.86 -5.95
N THR A 69 4.22 9.82 -4.78
CA THR A 69 3.62 10.97 -4.12
C THR A 69 4.33 11.22 -2.80
N HIS A 70 4.89 12.41 -2.64
CA HIS A 70 5.54 12.84 -1.40
C HIS A 70 4.48 13.26 -0.37
N LEU A 71 4.60 12.75 0.86
CA LEU A 71 3.62 12.99 1.92
C LEU A 71 3.95 14.27 2.70
N ASN A 72 2.91 15.01 3.06
CA ASN A 72 3.03 16.27 3.81
C ASN A 72 2.60 16.14 5.28
N LYS A 73 1.88 15.07 5.65
CA LYS A 73 1.28 14.86 6.97
C LYS A 73 1.95 13.78 7.81
N THR A 74 2.76 12.95 7.17
CA THR A 74 3.67 11.99 7.79
C THR A 74 4.91 11.93 6.90
N GLU A 75 6.01 11.42 7.44
CA GLU A 75 7.21 11.17 6.65
C GLU A 75 6.97 10.07 5.60
N GLY A 76 7.78 10.10 4.54
CA GLY A 76 7.78 9.04 3.52
C GLY A 76 6.91 9.36 2.30
N TRP A 77 6.55 8.30 1.59
CA TRP A 77 6.01 8.37 0.25
C TRP A 77 4.91 7.35 0.02
N ILE A 78 4.03 7.66 -0.93
CA ILE A 78 3.10 6.70 -1.50
C ILE A 78 3.54 6.34 -2.91
N VAL A 79 3.63 5.04 -3.16
CA VAL A 79 3.88 4.48 -4.48
C VAL A 79 2.57 3.94 -5.04
N SER A 80 2.12 4.50 -6.17
CA SER A 80 1.02 3.97 -6.97
C SER A 80 1.54 3.06 -8.08
N GLY A 81 0.67 2.24 -8.64
CA GLY A 81 1.00 1.36 -9.76
C GLY A 81 -0.26 0.76 -10.37
N HIS A 82 -0.17 -0.50 -10.81
CA HIS A 82 -1.31 -1.25 -11.35
C HIS A 82 -2.44 -1.44 -10.31
N GLY A 83 -3.67 -1.74 -10.70
CA GLY A 83 -4.78 -2.01 -9.75
C GLY A 83 -5.34 -0.76 -9.08
N TYR A 84 -6.59 -0.44 -9.40
CA TYR A 84 -7.29 0.72 -8.84
C TYR A 84 -7.37 0.65 -7.31
N GLY A 85 -7.14 1.77 -6.64
CA GLY A 85 -7.22 1.85 -5.18
C GLY A 85 -6.06 1.20 -4.42
N MET A 86 -5.08 0.58 -5.09
CA MET A 86 -3.93 -0.08 -4.48
C MET A 86 -2.69 0.82 -4.46
N TYR A 87 -2.14 1.03 -3.27
CA TYR A 87 -1.01 1.92 -3.03
C TYR A 87 -0.04 1.29 -2.03
N THR A 88 1.21 1.71 -2.03
CA THR A 88 2.22 1.21 -1.07
C THR A 88 2.88 2.37 -0.35
N TYR A 89 2.81 2.34 0.98
CA TYR A 89 3.53 3.27 1.83
C TYR A 89 5.01 2.88 1.97
N VAL A 90 5.89 3.86 1.84
CA VAL A 90 7.33 3.72 2.01
C VAL A 90 7.80 4.76 3.02
N SER A 91 8.36 4.30 4.14
CA SER A 91 8.96 5.17 5.15
C SER A 91 10.35 5.66 4.72
N THR A 92 10.71 6.87 5.16
CA THR A 92 12.07 7.43 5.04
C THR A 92 13.12 6.52 5.70
N SER A 93 12.76 5.82 6.78
CA SER A 93 13.64 4.93 7.54
C SER A 93 13.90 3.56 6.91
N GLU A 94 13.14 3.22 5.86
CA GLU A 94 13.26 1.95 5.14
C GLU A 94 14.29 2.01 4.00
N ILE A 95 14.59 3.20 3.48
CA ILE A 95 15.59 3.42 2.43
C ILE A 95 16.89 3.95 3.06
N GLU A 96 18.02 3.33 2.74
CA GLU A 96 19.32 3.72 3.30
C GLU A 96 19.81 5.08 2.77
N ASN A 97 19.50 5.39 1.52
CA ASN A 97 19.78 6.69 0.92
C ASN A 97 18.92 7.77 1.58
N LYS A 98 19.56 8.80 2.16
CA LYS A 98 18.88 9.92 2.84
C LYS A 98 18.18 10.89 1.88
N THR A 99 18.53 10.87 0.60
CA THR A 99 17.93 11.71 -0.44
C THR A 99 17.64 10.84 -1.66
N PRO A 100 16.73 9.86 -1.54
CA PRO A 100 16.40 8.96 -2.64
C PRO A 100 15.61 9.72 -3.70
N ASN A 101 15.87 9.42 -4.96
CA ASN A 101 15.06 9.92 -6.06
C ASN A 101 13.77 9.09 -6.23
N ASP A 102 12.82 9.59 -7.03
CA ASP A 102 11.53 8.93 -7.24
C ASP A 102 11.65 7.52 -7.85
N VAL A 103 12.72 7.24 -8.63
CA VAL A 103 12.95 5.90 -9.19
C VAL A 103 13.33 4.92 -8.09
N GLU A 104 14.21 5.31 -7.17
CA GLU A 104 14.59 4.49 -6.00
C GLU A 104 13.37 4.21 -5.11
N ILE A 105 12.60 5.25 -4.79
CA ILE A 105 11.38 5.15 -3.96
C ILE A 105 10.36 4.22 -4.62
N GLY A 106 10.07 4.45 -5.91
CA GLY A 106 9.09 3.68 -6.66
C GLY A 106 9.48 2.22 -6.80
N MET A 107 10.75 1.92 -7.06
CA MET A 107 11.26 0.54 -7.11
C MET A 107 11.16 -0.16 -5.76
N PHE A 108 11.44 0.54 -4.66
CA PHE A 108 11.31 0.00 -3.31
C PHE A 108 9.84 -0.31 -2.96
N GLY A 109 8.92 0.64 -3.20
CA GLY A 109 7.48 0.42 -3.00
C GLY A 109 6.92 -0.71 -3.88
N ARG A 110 7.34 -0.79 -5.14
CA ARG A 110 6.98 -1.88 -6.06
C ARG A 110 7.43 -3.25 -5.55
N ASN A 111 8.63 -3.33 -4.95
CA ASN A 111 9.10 -4.58 -4.34
C ASN A 111 8.25 -4.96 -3.12
N LYS A 112 7.93 -3.99 -2.25
CA LYS A 112 7.05 -4.20 -1.08
C LYS A 112 5.67 -4.73 -1.48
N ARG A 113 5.07 -4.14 -2.52
CA ARG A 113 3.84 -4.62 -3.13
C ARG A 113 3.94 -6.05 -3.64
N ASN A 114 5.03 -6.39 -4.32
CA ASN A 114 5.26 -7.75 -4.81
C ASN A 114 5.41 -8.77 -3.66
N LEU A 115 5.98 -8.37 -2.52
CA LEU A 115 6.01 -9.22 -1.32
C LEU A 115 4.60 -9.48 -0.76
N ASP A 116 3.76 -8.44 -0.68
CA ASP A 116 2.35 -8.59 -0.30
C ASP A 116 1.56 -9.42 -1.32
N GLY A 117 1.85 -9.28 -2.62
CA GLY A 117 1.21 -10.06 -3.68
C GLY A 117 1.54 -11.56 -3.62
N LYS A 118 2.78 -11.91 -3.30
CA LYS A 118 3.24 -13.31 -3.16
C LYS A 118 2.76 -13.96 -1.86
N ASN A 119 2.69 -13.19 -0.78
CA ASN A 119 2.28 -13.68 0.54
C ASN A 119 1.38 -12.67 1.25
N PRO A 120 0.10 -12.58 0.84
CA PRO A 120 -0.81 -11.57 1.35
C PRO A 120 -1.14 -11.82 2.82
N LYS A 121 -0.76 -10.87 3.67
CA LYS A 121 -1.09 -10.87 5.10
C LYS A 121 -1.66 -9.52 5.50
N ILE A 122 -2.95 -9.50 5.81
CA ILE A 122 -3.65 -8.34 6.35
C ILE A 122 -3.20 -8.11 7.79
N ILE A 123 -2.88 -6.85 8.12
CA ILE A 123 -2.50 -6.44 9.48
C ILE A 123 -3.47 -5.41 10.08
N TYR A 124 -4.28 -4.76 9.25
CA TYR A 124 -5.28 -3.79 9.70
C TYR A 124 -6.40 -3.62 8.68
N VAL A 125 -7.61 -3.38 9.18
CA VAL A 125 -8.81 -3.09 8.40
C VAL A 125 -9.48 -1.87 9.00
N ASN A 126 -9.69 -0.84 8.18
CA ASN A 126 -10.54 0.30 8.49
C ASN A 126 -11.86 0.11 7.75
N THR A 127 -12.97 0.20 8.47
CA THR A 127 -14.32 0.05 7.88
C THR A 127 -15.27 1.04 8.55
N ARG A 128 -16.14 1.67 7.75
CA ARG A 128 -17.27 2.46 8.26
C ARG A 128 -18.38 1.59 8.82
N LYS A 129 -18.56 0.38 8.25
CA LYS A 129 -19.53 -0.58 8.76
C LYS A 129 -19.06 -1.08 10.13
N LYS A 130 -19.85 -0.80 11.16
CA LYS A 130 -19.75 -1.43 12.48
C LYS A 130 -20.63 -2.67 12.52
#